data_AF-A0A191HU15-F1
#
_entry.id   AF-A0A191HU15-F1
#
_cell.length_a   1.000
_cell.length_b   1.000
_cell.length_c   1.000
_cell.angle_alpha   90.00
_cell.angle_beta   90.00
_cell.angle_gamma   90.00
#
_symmetry.space_group_name_H-M   'P 1'
#
loop_
_entity.id
_entity.type
_entity.pdbx_description
1 polymer ?
#
loop_
_entity_poly.entity_id
_entity_poly.type
_entity_poly.pdbx_seq_one_letter_code
_entity_poly.pdbx_strand_id
1 'polypeptide(L)' 'MERNFNKRVELLTPIVETDAKRKIIDILEKSWEDTEKSYYLRPDGTYVKEKKENGFNVQNYFLTHKEQ' A
#
# COMPACT_ATOMS: atom_id res chain seq x y z
N MET A 1 16.95 0.38 7.53
CA MET A 1 17.08 -0.21 6.18
C MET A 1 18.53 -0.27 5.67
N GLU A 2 19.53 0.26 6.38
CA GLU A 2 20.95 0.20 5.99
C GLU A 2 21.44 -1.21 5.62
N ARG A 3 20.98 -2.23 6.35
CA ARG A 3 21.33 -3.63 6.08
C ARG A 3 20.89 -4.11 4.70
N ASN A 4 19.71 -3.70 4.21
CA ASN A 4 19.22 -4.15 2.90
C ASN A 4 20.04 -3.53 1.76
N PHE A 5 20.53 -2.30 1.93
CA PHE A 5 21.35 -1.63 0.92
C PHE A 5 22.83 -2.04 0.96
N ASN A 6 23.38 -2.31 2.15
CA ASN A 6 24.84 -2.47 2.32
C ASN A 6 25.30 -3.91 2.59
N LYS A 7 24.40 -4.80 3.03
CA LYS A 7 24.77 -6.12 3.56
C LYS A 7 23.94 -7.28 2.99
N ARG A 8 23.08 -7.01 2.00
CA ARG A 8 22.26 -8.02 1.31
C ARG A 8 22.37 -7.81 -0.19
N VAL A 9 22.31 -8.92 -0.94
CA VAL A 9 22.09 -8.89 -2.38
C VAL A 9 20.57 -8.79 -2.59
N GLU A 10 20.11 -7.71 -3.19
CA GLU A 10 18.70 -7.42 -3.46
C GLU A 10 18.50 -7.20 -4.96
N LEU A 11 17.29 -7.45 -5.47
CA LEU A 11 16.94 -7.24 -6.88
C LEU A 11 15.77 -6.26 -6.99
N LEU A 12 15.95 -5.22 -7.80
CA LEU A 12 14.87 -4.37 -8.26
C LEU A 12 14.64 -4.65 -9.74
N THR A 13 13.39 -4.83 -10.14
CA THR A 13 13.01 -5.08 -11.54
C THR A 13 12.07 -3.99 -12.03
N PRO A 14 12.25 -3.48 -13.26
CA PRO A 14 11.30 -2.54 -13.85
C PRO A 14 9.99 -3.26 -14.20
N ILE A 15 8.88 -2.53 -14.03
CA ILE A 15 7.59 -2.92 -14.59
C ILE A 15 7.51 -2.32 -15.99
N VAL A 16 7.79 -3.13 -17.00
CA VAL A 16 7.87 -2.70 -18.42
C VAL A 16 6.47 -2.60 -19.04
N GLU A 17 5.59 -3.54 -18.71
CA GLU A 17 4.22 -3.57 -19.24
C GLU A 17 3.40 -2.40 -18.70
N THR A 18 2.83 -1.61 -19.61
CA THR A 18 2.10 -0.38 -19.24
C THR A 18 0.86 -0.68 -18.41
N ASP A 19 0.13 -1.75 -18.73
CA ASP A 19 -1.08 -2.12 -17.98
C ASP A 19 -0.74 -2.66 -16.59
N ALA A 20 0.34 -3.43 -16.45
CA ALA A 20 0.83 -3.84 -15.14
C ALA A 20 1.26 -2.64 -14.29
N LYS A 21 1.88 -1.64 -14.91
CA LYS A 21 2.26 -0.39 -14.23
C LYS A 21 1.03 0.38 -13.75
N ARG A 22 0.01 0.52 -14.60
CA ARG A 22 -1.27 1.16 -14.24
C ARG A 22 -1.95 0.42 -13.09
N LYS A 23 -2.03 -0.91 -13.14
CA LYS A 23 -2.60 -1.74 -12.09
C LYS A 23 -1.89 -1.56 -10.74
N ILE A 24 -0.56 -1.53 -10.74
CA ILE A 24 0.20 -1.30 -9.51
C ILE A 24 -0.05 0.11 -8.94
N ILE A 25 -0.17 1.12 -9.80
CA ILE A 25 -0.52 2.48 -9.38
C ILE A 25 -1.92 2.50 -8.76
N ASP A 26 -2.93 1.87 -9.38
CA ASP A 26 -4.29 1.78 -8.83
C ASP A 26 -4.30 1.09 -7.46
N ILE A 27 -3.55 -0.01 -7.31
CA ILE A 27 -3.38 -0.68 -6.01
C ILE A 27 -2.82 0.26 -4.95
N LEU A 28 -1.82 1.07 -5.29
CA LEU A 28 -1.22 2.04 -4.37
C LEU A 28 -2.20 3.17 -4.02
N GLU A 29 -2.93 3.69 -5.00
CA GLU A 29 -3.95 4.74 -4.79
C GLU A 29 -5.07 4.23 -3.86
N LYS A 30 -5.60 3.03 -4.12
CA LYS A 30 -6.59 2.39 -3.25
C LYS A 30 -6.05 2.10 -1.86
N SER A 31 -4.77 1.74 -1.75
CA SER A 31 -4.13 1.54 -0.43
C SER A 31 -4.03 2.84 0.37
N TRP A 32 -3.87 3.98 -0.31
CA TRP A 32 -3.88 5.31 0.33
C TRP A 32 -5.28 5.75 0.79
N GLU A 33 -6.33 5.24 0.15
CA GLU A 33 -7.73 5.48 0.54
C GLU A 33 -8.17 4.65 1.76
N ASP A 34 -7.39 3.64 2.18
CA ASP A 34 -7.76 2.75 3.29
C ASP A 34 -7.88 3.53 4.60
N THR A 35 -9.03 3.38 5.25
CA THR A 35 -9.36 4.04 6.52
C THR A 35 -9.68 3.04 7.63
N GLU A 36 -9.81 1.75 7.30
CA GLU A 36 -10.11 0.72 8.29
C GLU A 36 -8.86 0.09 8.93
N LYS A 37 -7.74 0.01 8.20
CA LYS A 37 -6.51 -0.66 8.63
C LYS A 37 -5.30 0.28 8.64
N SER A 38 -5.36 1.42 7.97
CA SER A 38 -4.31 2.45 8.00
C SER A 38 -4.14 3.13 9.36
N TYR A 39 -2.90 3.53 9.64
CA TYR A 39 -2.51 4.34 10.79
C TYR A 39 -1.57 5.45 10.33
N TYR A 40 -1.72 6.64 10.90
CA TYR A 40 -0.77 7.73 10.70
C TYR A 40 0.40 7.59 11.67
N LEU A 41 1.61 7.55 11.13
CA LEU A 41 2.84 7.67 11.92
C LEU A 41 3.08 9.14 12.23
N ARG A 42 3.09 9.49 13.52
CA ARG A 42 3.37 10.85 13.99
C ARG A 42 4.88 11.08 14.17
N PRO A 43 5.34 12.34 14.22
CA PRO A 43 6.76 12.65 14.42
C PRO A 43 7.34 12.11 15.74
N ASP A 44 6.50 11.87 16.74
CA ASP A 44 6.88 11.28 18.04
C ASP A 44 6.97 9.74 18.01
N GLY A 45 6.75 9.12 16.85
CA GLY A 45 6.78 7.67 16.66
C GLY A 45 5.48 6.95 17.05
N THR A 46 4.46 7.68 17.50
CA THR A 46 3.16 7.07 17.80
C THR A 46 2.34 6.80 16.54
N TYR A 47 1.56 5.71 16.58
CA TYR A 47 0.61 5.37 15.52
C TYR A 47 -0.79 5.78 15.94
N VAL A 48 -1.44 6.63 15.14
CA VAL A 48 -2.80 7.11 15.40
C VAL A 48 -3.74 6.61 14.32
N LYS A 49 -4.83 5.97 14.75
CA LYS A 49 -5.91 5.56 13.85
C LYS A 49 -6.97 6.65 13.77
N GLU A 50 -7.29 7.07 12.56
CA GLU A 50 -8.45 7.92 12.32
C GLU A 50 -9.72 7.05 12.35
N LYS A 51 -10.72 7.48 13.12
CA LYS A 51 -12.02 6.81 13.16
C LYS A 51 -12.90 7.44 12.08
N LYS A 52 -13.36 6.63 11.13
CA LYS A 52 -14.28 7.04 10.09
C LYS A 52 -15.49 6.12 10.09
N GLU A 53 -16.68 6.70 10.10
CA GLU A 53 -17.92 5.94 9.88
C GLU A 53 -17.98 5.52 8.41
N ASN A 54 -18.42 4.28 8.15
CA ASN A 54 -18.39 3.66 6.81
C ASN A 54 -16.98 3.71 6.18
N GLY A 55 -16.00 3.15 6.89
CA GLY A 55 -14.62 3.06 6.43
C GLY A 55 -14.47 2.28 5.13
N PHE A 56 -13.36 2.56 4.43
CA PHE A 56 -12.93 1.80 3.26
C PHE A 56 -11.81 0.84 3.67
N ASN A 57 -11.96 -0.42 3.25
CA ASN A 57 -10.99 -1.49 3.47
C ASN A 57 -10.43 -1.98 2.13
N VAL A 58 -9.18 -1.64 1.88
CA VAL A 58 -8.53 -1.95 0.59
C VAL A 58 -8.39 -3.46 0.35
N GLN A 59 -8.15 -4.24 1.41
CA GLN A 59 -7.97 -5.68 1.28
C GLN A 59 -9.30 -6.36 0.92
N ASN A 60 -10.39 -5.96 1.57
CA ASN A 60 -11.71 -6.47 1.25
C ASN A 60 -12.16 -6.04 -0.16
N TYR A 61 -11.85 -4.81 -0.57
CA TYR A 61 -12.10 -4.32 -1.92
C TYR A 61 -11.49 -5.26 -2.98
N PHE A 62 -10.18 -5.54 -2.89
CA PHE A 62 -9.50 -6.41 -3.86
C PHE A 62 -9.89 -7.91 -3.77
N LEU A 63 -10.33 -8.39 -2.60
CA LEU A 63 -10.81 -9.78 -2.47
C LEU A 63 -12.18 -9.99 -3.11
N THR A 64 -13.05 -8.99 -3.05
CA THR A 64 -14.45 -9.08 -3.51
C THR A 64 -14.64 -8.60 -4.94
N HIS A 65 -13.86 -7.62 -5.37
CA HIS A 65 -13.88 -7.08 -6.73
C HIS A 65 -12.72 -7.70 -7.50
N LYS A 66 -12.90 -8.96 -7.93
CA LYS A 66 -11.98 -9.55 -8.90
C LYS A 66 -12.03 -8.72 -10.18
N GLU A 67 -10.91 -8.14 -10.57
CA GLU A 67 -10.74 -7.58 -11.90
C GLU A 67 -11.07 -8.66 -12.95
N GLN A 68 -11.93 -8.31 -13.91
CA GLN A 68 -12.21 -9.12 -15.11
C GLN A 68 -10.98 -9.17 -16.01
#